data_AF-A0A2D3WEM7-F1
#
_entry.id   AF-A0A2D3WEM7-F1
#
_cell.length_a   1.000
_cell.length_b   1.000
_cell.length_c   1.000
_cell.angle_alpha   90.00
_cell.angle_beta   90.00
_cell.angle_gamma   90.00
#
_symmetry.space_group_name_H-M   'P 1'
#
loop_
_entity.id
_entity.type
_entity.pdbx_description
1 polymer ?
#
loop_
_entity_poly.entity_id
_entity_poly.type
_entity_poly.pdbx_seq_one_letter_code
_entity_poly.pdbx_strand_id
1 'polypeptide(L)'
;MFGIKSTDAQLLEEIMHEVLDVIEGKRNRYRYANASFSDRKIQHIADTAHHRLQSIVEAKQKDMLAMGELILALDQMKSGLFKPTNIEGDGTEVSVIANSFNAFTLLLSKQFAQIVQTLHLYASNDFTSEIAKNNQQGEMAALIDGVNNLAQEITVMLTTNLQNGLNLRSEASFLKQAMESLSTASN
;
A
#
# COMPACT_ATOMS: atom_id res chain seq x y z
N MET A 1 -53.17 -31.95 22.16
CA MET A 1 -51.93 -32.34 21.46
C MET A 1 -50.86 -31.36 21.87
N PHE A 2 -49.88 -31.79 22.67
CA PHE A 2 -48.70 -31.00 22.99
C PHE A 2 -47.63 -31.33 21.95
N GLY A 3 -47.25 -30.37 21.12
CA GLY A 3 -46.24 -30.55 20.08
C GLY A 3 -46.26 -29.43 19.06
N ILE A 4 -45.09 -29.13 18.49
CA ILE A 4 -44.95 -28.23 17.33
C ILE A 4 -45.68 -28.88 16.15
N LYS A 5 -46.43 -28.09 15.37
CA LYS A 5 -47.07 -28.60 14.15
C LYS A 5 -45.99 -29.13 13.19
N SER A 6 -46.26 -30.24 12.50
CA SER A 6 -45.31 -30.83 11.54
C SER A 6 -44.81 -29.83 10.49
N THR A 7 -45.66 -28.89 10.07
CA THR A 7 -45.33 -27.80 9.14
C THR A 7 -44.33 -26.81 9.73
N ASP A 8 -44.52 -26.44 11.01
CA ASP A 8 -43.67 -25.49 11.72
C ASP A 8 -42.30 -26.14 12.03
N ALA A 9 -42.28 -27.47 12.30
CA ALA A 9 -41.04 -28.22 12.48
C ALA A 9 -40.21 -28.32 11.19
N GLN A 10 -40.85 -28.60 10.05
CA GLN A 10 -40.17 -28.67 8.76
C GLN A 10 -39.60 -27.32 8.33
N LEU A 11 -40.35 -26.23 8.54
CA LEU A 11 -39.88 -24.88 8.26
C LEU A 11 -38.68 -24.47 9.15
N LEU A 12 -38.66 -24.90 10.42
CA LEU A 12 -37.50 -24.70 11.30
C LEU A 12 -36.26 -25.45 10.81
N GLU A 13 -36.42 -26.69 10.34
CA GLU A 13 -35.32 -27.48 9.78
C GLU A 13 -34.74 -26.81 8.53
N GLU A 14 -35.59 -26.31 7.64
CA GLU A 14 -35.17 -25.57 6.44
C GLU A 14 -34.44 -24.27 6.78
N ILE A 15 -34.91 -23.52 7.79
CA ILE A 15 -34.23 -22.31 8.30
C ILE A 15 -32.86 -22.66 8.86
N MET A 16 -32.76 -23.73 9.66
CA MET A 16 -31.50 -24.15 10.27
C MET A 16 -30.47 -24.60 9.23
N HIS A 17 -30.89 -25.31 8.19
CA HIS A 17 -29.99 -25.66 7.09
C HIS A 17 -29.48 -24.42 6.36
N GLU A 18 -30.33 -23.43 6.11
CA GLU A 18 -29.90 -22.21 5.42
C GLU A 18 -28.99 -21.33 6.31
N VAL A 19 -29.25 -21.27 7.62
CA VAL A 19 -28.34 -20.66 8.61
C VAL A 19 -26.94 -21.25 8.49
N LEU A 20 -26.84 -22.59 8.50
CA LEU A 20 -25.56 -23.28 8.40
C LEU A 20 -24.89 -23.02 7.05
N ASP A 21 -25.64 -23.08 5.94
CA ASP A 21 -25.11 -22.75 4.61
C ASP A 21 -24.54 -21.31 4.54
N VAL A 22 -25.20 -20.34 5.17
CA VAL A 22 -24.74 -18.94 5.22
C VAL A 22 -23.48 -18.80 6.08
N ILE A 23 -23.45 -19.45 7.24
CA ILE A 23 -22.28 -19.43 8.14
C ILE A 23 -21.08 -20.10 7.47
N GLU A 24 -21.27 -21.25 6.83
CA GLU A 24 -20.27 -21.98 6.07
C GLU A 24 -19.83 -21.25 4.79
N GLY A 25 -20.54 -20.20 4.38
CA GLY A 25 -20.22 -19.41 3.19
C GLY A 25 -20.63 -20.07 1.87
N LYS A 26 -21.46 -21.12 1.93
CA LYS A 26 -22.10 -21.74 0.76
C LYS A 26 -23.15 -20.83 0.13
N ARG A 27 -23.72 -19.92 0.92
CA ARG A 27 -24.73 -18.94 0.48
C ARG A 27 -24.47 -17.55 1.07
N ASN A 28 -24.81 -16.52 0.30
CA ASN A 28 -24.72 -15.12 0.73
C ASN A 28 -26.10 -14.44 0.84
N ARG A 29 -27.17 -15.23 0.97
CA ARG A 29 -28.56 -14.76 1.07
C ARG A 29 -29.37 -15.71 1.95
N TYR A 30 -30.35 -15.17 2.66
CA TYR A 30 -31.32 -15.90 3.48
C TYR A 30 -32.73 -15.75 2.88
N ARG A 31 -33.46 -16.85 2.69
CA ARG A 31 -34.73 -16.89 1.93
C ARG A 31 -35.96 -16.89 2.83
N TYR A 32 -35.84 -17.31 4.08
CA TYR A 32 -36.96 -17.43 5.02
C TYR A 32 -37.20 -16.17 5.87
N ALA A 33 -36.86 -14.99 5.34
CA ALA A 33 -37.06 -13.70 6.02
C ALA A 33 -38.51 -13.44 6.44
N ASN A 34 -39.47 -14.01 5.70
CA ASN A 34 -40.91 -13.84 5.91
C ASN A 34 -41.59 -15.10 6.49
N ALA A 35 -40.82 -16.02 7.07
CA ALA A 35 -41.37 -17.22 7.68
C ALA A 35 -42.31 -16.85 8.85
N SER A 36 -43.52 -17.43 8.85
CA SER A 36 -44.51 -17.21 9.91
C SER A 36 -44.86 -18.52 10.60
N PHE A 37 -44.82 -18.51 11.93
CA PHE A 37 -45.08 -19.63 12.81
C PHE A 37 -46.35 -19.42 13.61
N SER A 38 -47.08 -20.50 13.87
CA SER A 38 -48.30 -20.44 14.68
C SER A 38 -47.98 -20.17 16.16
N ASP A 39 -46.82 -20.63 16.64
CA ASP A 39 -46.36 -20.44 18.01
C ASP A 39 -45.56 -19.13 18.14
N ARG A 40 -45.98 -18.26 19.07
CA ARG A 40 -45.36 -16.95 19.30
C ARG A 40 -43.91 -17.03 19.76
N LYS A 41 -43.53 -18.04 20.54
CA LYS A 41 -42.13 -18.22 20.98
C LYS A 41 -41.27 -18.64 19.80
N ILE A 42 -41.77 -19.54 18.95
CA ILE A 42 -41.07 -19.98 17.75
C ILE A 42 -40.92 -18.82 16.76
N GLN A 43 -41.98 -18.02 16.56
CA GLN A 43 -41.90 -16.80 15.75
C GLN A 43 -40.80 -15.87 16.26
N HIS A 44 -40.75 -15.60 17.57
CA HIS A 44 -39.72 -14.71 18.13
C HIS A 44 -38.29 -15.23 17.93
N ILE A 45 -38.07 -16.55 18.03
CA ILE A 45 -36.79 -17.18 17.74
C ILE A 45 -36.44 -17.00 16.26
N ALA A 46 -37.40 -17.22 15.35
CA ALA A 46 -37.21 -17.05 13.92
C ALA A 46 -36.89 -15.58 13.55
N ASP A 47 -37.59 -14.61 14.13
CA ASP A 47 -37.33 -13.18 13.92
C ASP A 47 -35.92 -12.80 14.41
N THR A 48 -35.52 -13.29 15.58
CA THR A 48 -34.19 -13.03 16.15
C THR A 48 -33.09 -13.65 15.29
N ALA A 49 -33.28 -14.91 14.86
CA ALA A 49 -32.36 -15.59 13.96
C ALA A 49 -32.24 -14.84 12.63
N HIS A 50 -33.37 -14.41 12.06
CA HIS A 50 -33.39 -13.65 10.82
C HIS A 50 -32.59 -12.35 10.93
N HIS A 51 -32.83 -11.55 11.97
CA HIS A 51 -32.12 -10.28 12.17
C HIS A 51 -30.61 -10.49 12.31
N ARG A 52 -30.18 -11.51 13.07
CA ARG A 52 -28.76 -11.85 13.24
C ARG A 52 -28.12 -12.35 11.95
N LEU A 53 -28.81 -13.21 11.20
CA LEU A 53 -28.35 -13.69 9.90
C LEU A 53 -28.19 -12.56 8.90
N GLN A 54 -29.12 -11.61 8.89
CA GLN A 54 -29.02 -10.44 8.02
C GLN A 54 -27.74 -9.65 8.31
N SER A 55 -27.45 -9.34 9.58
CA SER A 55 -26.21 -8.67 9.95
C SER A 55 -24.96 -9.47 9.55
N ILE A 56 -24.97 -10.81 9.69
CA ILE A 56 -23.86 -11.66 9.25
C ILE A 56 -23.68 -11.59 7.73
N VAL A 57 -24.77 -11.65 6.96
CA VAL A 57 -24.73 -11.56 5.49
C VAL A 57 -24.20 -10.20 5.05
N GLU A 58 -24.65 -9.11 5.66
CA GLU A 58 -24.17 -7.75 5.37
C GLU A 58 -22.68 -7.60 5.66
N ALA A 59 -22.22 -8.06 6.83
CA ALA A 59 -20.80 -8.06 7.19
C ALA A 59 -19.95 -8.88 6.20
N LYS A 60 -20.41 -10.09 5.84
CA LYS A 60 -19.74 -10.94 4.84
C LYS A 60 -19.67 -10.30 3.46
N GLN A 61 -20.72 -9.60 3.03
CA GLN A 61 -20.71 -8.88 1.75
C GLN A 61 -19.70 -7.73 1.76
N LYS A 62 -19.65 -6.96 2.84
CA LYS A 62 -18.65 -5.90 3.01
C LYS A 62 -17.22 -6.44 3.01
N ASP A 63 -16.99 -7.55 3.70
CA ASP A 63 -15.69 -8.24 3.69
C ASP A 63 -15.30 -8.75 2.30
N MET A 64 -16.26 -9.27 1.53
CA MET A 64 -16.02 -9.70 0.15
C MET A 64 -15.63 -8.53 -0.75
N LEU A 65 -16.27 -7.37 -0.59
CA LEU A 65 -15.90 -6.14 -1.30
C LEU A 65 -14.48 -5.70 -0.93
N ALA A 66 -14.15 -5.67 0.37
CA ALA A 66 -12.83 -5.32 0.86
C ALA A 66 -11.74 -6.23 0.28
N MET A 67 -12.00 -7.55 0.17
CA MET A 67 -11.07 -8.49 -0.47
C MET A 67 -10.94 -8.25 -1.97
N GLY A 68 -12.03 -7.90 -2.66
CA GLY A 68 -12.00 -7.49 -4.06
C GLY A 68 -11.11 -6.26 -4.27
N GLU A 69 -11.26 -5.23 -3.45
CA GLU A 69 -10.41 -4.02 -3.48
C GLU A 69 -8.95 -4.34 -3.20
N LEU A 70 -8.67 -5.22 -2.23
CA LEU A 70 -7.32 -5.67 -1.92
C LEU A 70 -6.68 -6.37 -3.11
N ILE A 71 -7.41 -7.26 -3.81
CA ILE A 71 -6.91 -7.93 -5.01
C ILE A 71 -6.58 -6.91 -6.11
N LEU A 72 -7.44 -5.93 -6.35
CA LEU A 72 -7.21 -4.88 -7.34
C LEU A 72 -5.98 -4.03 -6.99
N ALA A 73 -5.82 -3.67 -5.71
CA ALA A 73 -4.65 -2.93 -5.24
C ALA A 73 -3.36 -3.74 -5.41
N LEU A 74 -3.38 -5.03 -5.09
CA LEU A 74 -2.24 -5.92 -5.33
C LEU A 74 -1.89 -6.03 -6.81
N ASP A 75 -2.87 -6.05 -7.71
CA ASP A 75 -2.63 -6.05 -9.16
C ASP A 75 -1.97 -4.75 -9.63
N GLN A 76 -2.44 -3.60 -9.13
CA GLN A 76 -1.78 -2.31 -9.36
C GLN A 76 -0.34 -2.32 -8.86
N MET A 77 -0.08 -2.84 -7.67
CA MET A 77 1.28 -2.94 -7.12
C MET A 77 2.19 -3.83 -7.96
N LYS A 78 1.68 -4.95 -8.50
CA LYS A 78 2.43 -5.79 -9.45
C LYS A 78 2.86 -5.01 -10.69
N SER A 79 2.04 -4.06 -11.15
CA SER A 79 2.37 -3.17 -12.26
C SER A 79 3.31 -2.01 -11.89
N GLY A 80 3.74 -1.92 -10.63
CA GLY A 80 4.59 -0.84 -10.11
C GLY A 80 3.84 0.40 -9.62
N LEU A 81 2.51 0.35 -9.53
CA LEU A 81 1.70 1.45 -9.02
C LEU A 81 1.46 1.29 -7.51
N PHE A 82 2.24 2.02 -6.71
CA PHE A 82 2.17 2.00 -5.24
C PHE A 82 1.35 3.18 -4.71
N LYS A 83 0.05 3.21 -5.00
CA LYS A 83 -0.86 4.24 -4.46
C LYS A 83 -1.35 3.86 -3.06
N PRO A 84 -1.50 4.82 -2.13
CA PRO A 84 -2.13 4.54 -0.85
C PRO A 84 -3.56 4.05 -1.06
N THR A 85 -3.97 3.07 -0.25
CA THR A 85 -5.31 2.47 -0.29
C THR A 85 -6.08 2.78 0.99
N ASN A 86 -7.42 2.73 0.91
CA ASN A 86 -8.31 2.89 2.06
C ASN A 86 -9.41 1.81 2.01
N ILE A 87 -8.98 0.56 2.23
CA ILE A 87 -9.87 -0.61 2.27
C ILE A 87 -10.47 -0.72 3.66
N GLU A 88 -11.76 -1.05 3.76
CA GLU A 88 -12.48 -1.20 5.03
C GLU A 88 -13.24 -2.53 5.10
N GLY A 89 -12.83 -3.40 6.03
CA GLY A 89 -13.54 -4.64 6.37
C GLY A 89 -14.48 -4.47 7.58
N ASP A 90 -15.46 -5.35 7.70
CA ASP A 90 -16.37 -5.42 8.86
C ASP A 90 -15.97 -6.55 9.82
N GLY A 91 -15.58 -7.70 9.29
CA GLY A 91 -15.07 -8.81 10.07
C GLY A 91 -13.74 -8.48 10.75
N THR A 92 -13.55 -8.96 11.98
CA THR A 92 -12.35 -8.68 12.77
C THR A 92 -11.06 -9.03 12.02
N GLU A 93 -11.01 -10.19 11.35
CA GLU A 93 -9.81 -10.59 10.59
C GLU A 93 -9.59 -9.71 9.36
N VAL A 94 -10.66 -9.44 8.60
CA VAL A 94 -10.59 -8.63 7.36
C VAL A 94 -10.21 -7.19 7.67
N SER A 95 -10.74 -6.62 8.74
CA SER A 95 -10.39 -5.27 9.21
C SER A 95 -8.91 -5.17 9.60
N VAL A 96 -8.36 -6.18 10.30
CA VAL A 96 -6.92 -6.21 10.64
C VAL A 96 -6.06 -6.27 9.37
N ILE A 97 -6.43 -7.13 8.40
CA ILE A 97 -5.72 -7.25 7.12
C ILE A 97 -5.77 -5.92 6.37
N ALA A 98 -6.96 -5.32 6.23
CA ALA A 98 -7.17 -4.07 5.52
C ALA A 98 -6.36 -2.92 6.14
N ASN A 99 -6.39 -2.77 7.46
CA ASN A 99 -5.62 -1.75 8.17
C ASN A 99 -4.11 -1.94 7.99
N SER A 100 -3.62 -3.17 8.11
CA SER A 100 -2.21 -3.49 7.90
C SER A 100 -1.77 -3.19 6.45
N PHE A 101 -2.60 -3.54 5.47
CA PHE A 101 -2.34 -3.30 4.07
C PHE A 101 -2.39 -1.80 3.69
N ASN A 102 -3.36 -1.05 4.22
CA ASN A 102 -3.44 0.40 4.02
C ASN A 102 -2.18 1.10 4.57
N ALA A 103 -1.73 0.72 5.77
CA ALA A 103 -0.51 1.26 6.36
C ALA A 103 0.74 0.91 5.52
N PHE A 104 0.83 -0.34 5.05
CA PHE A 104 1.90 -0.80 4.18
C PHE A 104 1.97 -0.04 2.86
N THR A 105 0.84 0.10 2.15
CA THR A 105 0.78 0.82 0.88
C THR A 105 1.09 2.30 1.04
N LEU A 106 0.63 2.94 2.12
CA LEU A 106 0.99 4.32 2.44
C LEU A 106 2.49 4.51 2.65
N LEU A 107 3.12 3.59 3.39
CA LEU A 107 4.56 3.63 3.67
C LEU A 107 5.36 3.48 2.37
N LEU A 108 5.05 2.47 1.56
CA LEU A 108 5.72 2.25 0.27
C LEU A 108 5.55 3.44 -0.67
N SER A 109 4.33 3.98 -0.78
CA SER A 109 4.04 5.12 -1.64
C SER A 109 4.90 6.33 -1.29
N LYS A 110 5.02 6.65 0.00
CA LYS A 110 5.86 7.75 0.48
C LYS A 110 7.33 7.54 0.17
N GLN A 111 7.84 6.33 0.37
CA GLN A 111 9.26 6.03 0.13
C GLN A 111 9.62 6.15 -1.36
N PHE A 112 8.83 5.54 -2.24
CA PHE A 112 9.06 5.66 -3.67
C PHE A 112 8.89 7.10 -4.17
N ALA A 113 7.94 7.86 -3.64
CA ALA A 113 7.79 9.27 -3.97
C ALA A 113 9.03 10.08 -3.58
N GLN A 114 9.60 9.84 -2.39
CA GLN A 114 10.84 10.48 -1.96
C GLN A 114 12.02 10.12 -2.87
N ILE A 115 12.18 8.82 -3.19
CA ILE A 115 13.25 8.36 -4.09
C ILE A 115 13.14 9.05 -5.46
N VAL A 116 11.95 9.05 -6.06
CA VAL A 116 11.72 9.69 -7.36
C VAL A 116 11.99 11.19 -7.29
N GLN A 117 11.54 11.86 -6.24
CA GLN A 117 11.79 13.29 -6.05
C GLN A 117 13.28 13.61 -5.93
N THR A 118 14.03 12.84 -5.13
CA THR A 118 15.48 13.02 -4.97
C THR A 118 16.22 12.77 -6.28
N LEU A 119 15.86 11.72 -7.03
CA LEU A 119 16.44 11.47 -8.35
C LEU A 119 16.15 12.60 -9.35
N HIS A 120 14.98 13.25 -9.26
CA HIS A 120 14.70 14.45 -10.06
C HIS A 120 15.60 15.64 -9.69
N LEU A 121 15.89 15.85 -8.40
CA LEU A 121 16.85 16.86 -7.96
C LEU A 121 18.25 16.58 -8.52
N TYR A 122 18.69 15.33 -8.45
CA TYR A 122 19.99 14.90 -8.99
C TYR A 122 20.05 15.13 -10.50
N ALA A 123 18.98 14.84 -11.23
CA ALA A 123 18.87 15.12 -12.67
C ALA A 123 18.94 16.63 -13.00
N SER A 124 18.63 17.50 -12.03
CA SER A 124 18.78 18.95 -12.15
C SER A 124 20.12 19.50 -11.62
N ASN A 125 21.09 18.60 -11.35
CA ASN A 125 22.41 18.88 -10.78
C ASN A 125 22.40 19.38 -9.32
N ASP A 126 21.31 19.15 -8.59
CA ASP A 126 21.26 19.38 -7.14
C ASP A 126 21.50 18.06 -6.40
N PHE A 127 22.73 17.83 -5.96
CA PHE A 127 23.15 16.63 -5.23
C PHE A 127 23.18 16.83 -3.71
N THR A 128 22.58 17.90 -3.20
CA THR A 128 22.61 18.24 -1.76
C THR A 128 21.53 17.53 -0.95
N SER A 129 20.50 17.01 -1.63
CA SER A 129 19.40 16.28 -1.00
C SER A 129 19.78 14.83 -0.73
N GLU A 130 19.43 14.34 0.45
CA GLU A 130 19.57 12.93 0.83
C GLU A 130 18.25 12.38 1.37
N ILE A 131 18.04 11.09 1.14
CA ILE A 131 16.88 10.37 1.66
C ILE A 131 17.23 9.82 3.04
N ALA A 132 16.46 10.20 4.07
CA ALA A 132 16.65 9.69 5.42
C ALA A 132 16.27 8.20 5.50
N LYS A 133 17.23 7.35 5.87
CA LYS A 133 17.05 5.91 6.04
C LYS A 133 16.04 5.54 7.14
N ASN A 134 15.96 6.34 8.21
CA ASN A 134 15.07 6.11 9.35
C ASN A 134 15.16 4.64 9.85
N ASN A 135 14.02 3.98 10.04
CA ASN A 135 13.91 2.59 10.47
C ASN A 135 13.87 1.58 9.31
N GLN A 136 14.18 2.01 8.07
CA GLN A 136 14.17 1.09 6.93
C GLN A 136 15.31 0.08 7.04
N GLN A 137 15.02 -1.16 6.64
CA GLN A 137 15.94 -2.28 6.69
C GLN A 137 15.89 -3.05 5.36
N GLY A 138 16.81 -3.99 5.17
CA GLY A 138 16.84 -4.85 3.99
C GLY A 138 17.00 -4.08 2.68
N GLU A 139 16.20 -4.47 1.69
CA GLU A 139 16.28 -4.02 0.31
C GLU A 139 15.94 -2.52 0.17
N MET A 140 14.96 -2.03 0.93
CA MET A 140 14.60 -0.61 0.90
C MET A 140 15.73 0.26 1.47
N ALA A 141 16.36 -0.20 2.55
CA ALA A 141 17.56 0.45 3.10
C ALA A 141 18.69 0.49 2.08
N ALA A 142 18.98 -0.63 1.42
CA ALA A 142 20.02 -0.70 0.40
C ALA A 142 19.73 0.21 -0.81
N LEU A 143 18.46 0.33 -1.21
CA LEU A 143 18.04 1.26 -2.26
C LEU A 143 18.29 2.71 -1.86
N ILE A 144 17.90 3.10 -0.65
CA ILE A 144 18.14 4.45 -0.10
C ILE A 144 19.64 4.75 -0.06
N ASP A 145 20.44 3.83 0.50
CA ASP A 145 21.89 4.00 0.58
C ASP A 145 22.51 4.14 -0.82
N GLY A 146 22.05 3.34 -1.79
CA GLY A 146 22.52 3.40 -3.17
C GLY A 146 22.20 4.74 -3.85
N VAL A 147 21.01 5.29 -3.64
CA VAL A 147 20.62 6.61 -4.17
C VAL A 147 21.48 7.71 -3.54
N ASN A 148 21.63 7.72 -2.21
CA ASN A 148 22.46 8.73 -1.53
C ASN A 148 23.94 8.64 -1.95
N ASN A 149 24.48 7.41 -2.08
CA ASN A 149 25.85 7.21 -2.53
C ASN A 149 26.08 7.73 -3.96
N LEU A 150 25.08 7.65 -4.84
CA LEU A 150 25.17 8.24 -6.17
C LEU A 150 25.40 9.76 -6.11
N ALA A 151 24.71 10.47 -5.20
CA ALA A 151 24.92 11.91 -4.99
C ALA A 151 26.34 12.21 -4.53
N GLN A 152 26.86 11.40 -3.62
CA GLN A 152 28.22 11.54 -3.09
C GLN A 152 29.27 11.35 -4.19
N GLU A 153 29.17 10.29 -4.98
CA GLU A 153 30.13 10.01 -6.07
C GLU A 153 30.10 11.11 -7.15
N ILE A 154 28.92 11.61 -7.50
CA ILE A 154 28.81 12.72 -8.46
C ILE A 154 29.44 13.99 -7.87
N THR A 155 29.20 14.28 -6.59
CA THR A 155 29.78 15.44 -5.90
C THR A 155 31.31 15.38 -5.87
N VAL A 156 31.88 14.19 -5.61
CA VAL A 156 33.33 13.96 -5.67
C VAL A 156 33.84 14.23 -7.08
N MET A 157 33.20 13.65 -8.11
CA MET A 157 33.59 13.85 -9.50
C MET A 157 33.57 15.34 -9.90
N LEU A 158 32.51 16.07 -9.55
CA LEU A 158 32.37 17.50 -9.85
C LEU A 158 33.45 18.33 -9.14
N THR A 159 33.75 18.00 -7.88
CA THR A 159 34.81 18.65 -7.10
C THR A 159 36.18 18.43 -7.72
N THR A 160 36.48 17.19 -8.11
CA THR A 160 37.73 16.85 -8.81
C THR A 160 37.84 17.58 -10.15
N ASN A 161 36.76 17.64 -10.92
CA ASN A 161 36.74 18.35 -12.20
C ASN A 161 36.95 19.86 -12.03
N LEU A 162 36.35 20.46 -11.00
CA LEU A 162 36.58 21.87 -10.66
C LEU A 162 38.05 22.11 -10.34
N GLN A 163 38.66 21.27 -9.49
CA GLN A 163 40.07 21.38 -9.14
C GLN A 163 40.98 21.26 -10.37
N ASN A 164 40.70 20.32 -11.26
CA ASN A 164 41.43 20.17 -12.52
C ASN A 164 41.31 21.43 -13.40
N GLY A 165 40.10 22.00 -13.51
CA GLY A 165 39.89 23.25 -14.24
C GLY A 165 40.64 24.44 -13.65
N LEU A 166 40.71 24.54 -12.31
CA LEU A 166 41.48 25.59 -11.63
C LEU A 166 42.98 25.44 -11.87
N ASN A 167 43.50 24.20 -11.83
CA ASN A 167 44.91 23.90 -12.13
C ASN A 167 45.26 24.27 -13.57
N LEU A 168 44.44 23.84 -14.54
CA LEU A 168 44.62 24.18 -15.96
C LEU A 168 44.61 25.69 -16.21
N ARG A 169 43.71 26.43 -15.54
CA ARG A 169 43.69 27.90 -15.62
C ARG A 169 44.97 28.52 -15.08
N SER A 170 45.50 28.00 -13.97
CA SER A 170 46.76 28.46 -13.37
C SER A 170 47.94 28.24 -14.32
N GLU A 171 48.05 27.02 -14.88
CA GLU A 171 49.10 26.66 -15.84
C GLU A 171 49.05 27.50 -17.12
N ALA A 172 47.84 27.73 -17.66
CA ALA A 172 47.67 28.59 -18.84
C ALA A 172 48.08 30.05 -18.56
N SER A 173 47.77 30.57 -17.36
CA SER A 173 48.22 31.90 -16.94
C SER A 173 49.74 31.99 -16.82
N PHE A 174 50.39 30.97 -16.26
CA PHE A 174 51.84 30.90 -16.17
C PHE A 174 52.49 30.85 -17.57
N LEU A 175 51.98 30.00 -18.46
CA LEU A 175 52.47 29.90 -19.84
C LEU A 175 52.34 31.23 -20.59
N LYS A 176 51.20 31.93 -20.42
CA LYS A 176 50.99 33.26 -21.00
C LYS A 176 52.06 34.25 -20.54
N GLN A 177 52.33 34.32 -19.23
CA GLN A 177 53.36 35.21 -18.68
C GLN A 177 54.77 34.87 -19.19
N ALA A 178 55.08 33.57 -19.32
CA ALA A 178 56.36 33.11 -19.87
C ALA A 178 56.52 33.52 -21.34
N MET A 179 55.47 33.38 -22.15
CA MET A 179 55.46 33.80 -23.56
C MET A 179 55.58 35.33 -23.71
N GLU A 180 54.88 36.10 -22.90
CA GLU A 180 54.99 37.58 -22.88
C GLU A 180 56.41 38.02 -22.52
N SER A 181 57.02 37.38 -21.52
CA SER A 181 58.39 37.65 -21.10
C SER A 181 59.39 37.33 -22.21
N LEU A 182 59.23 36.18 -22.86
CA LEU A 182 60.10 35.77 -23.98
C LEU A 182 59.96 36.71 -25.17
N SER A 183 58.74 37.11 -25.53
CA SER A 183 58.47 38.05 -26.61
C SER A 183 59.04 39.44 -26.31
N THR A 184 59.03 39.87 -25.05
CA THR A 184 59.61 41.15 -24.64
C THR A 184 61.14 41.11 -24.66
N ALA A 185 61.73 39.98 -24.27
CA ALA A 185 63.19 39.79 -24.27
C ALA A 185 63.78 39.57 -25.68
N SER A 186 62.95 39.22 -26.67
CA SER A 186 63.38 38.93 -28.05
C SER A 186 63.25 40.12 -29.01
N ASN A 187 62.76 41.28 -28.54
CA ASN A 187 62.69 42.55 -29.26
C ASN A 187 63.69 43.56 -28.68
#